data_AF-A0A075I1G4-F1
#
_entry.id   AF-A0A075I1G4-F1
#
_cell.length_a   1.000
_cell.length_b   1.000
_cell.length_c   1.000
_cell.angle_alpha   90.00
_cell.angle_beta   90.00
_cell.angle_gamma   90.00
#
_symmetry.space_group_name_H-M   'P 1'
#
loop_
_entity.id
_entity.type
_entity.pdbx_description
1 polymer ?
#
loop_
_entity_poly.entity_id
_entity_poly.type
_entity_poly.pdbx_seq_one_letter_code
_entity_poly.pdbx_strand_id
1 'polypeptide(L)'
;MEGAWKQCTGSEKELIQGLILIAAAFVHYQKDENKVCLSVLGRAFKKLDNKSGKYHGVDVDSTKLKVIEMIDKKAITTFEI
;
A
#
# COMPACT_ATOMS: atom_id res chain seq x y z
N MET A 1 11.78 -1.24 6.37
CA MET A 1 11.08 -0.13 5.69
C MET A 1 10.93 1.11 6.56
N GLU A 2 10.49 1.00 7.81
CA GLU A 2 10.28 2.19 8.67
C GLU A 2 11.56 3.02 8.92
N GLY A 3 12.72 2.37 9.08
CA GLY A 3 14.01 3.07 9.20
C GLY A 3 14.39 3.89 7.96
N ALA A 4 14.14 3.36 6.76
CA ALA A 4 14.34 4.09 5.50
C ALA A 4 13.35 5.26 5.37
N TRP A 5 12.08 5.04 5.71
CA TRP A 5 11.05 6.09 5.73
C TRP A 5 11.42 7.29 6.61
N LYS A 6 12.05 7.06 7.77
CA LYS A 6 12.49 8.14 8.69
C LYS A 6 13.54 9.06 8.07
N GLN A 7 14.29 8.59 7.07
CA GLN A 7 15.36 9.34 6.41
C GLN A 7 14.93 10.00 5.10
N CYS A 8 13.83 9.54 4.49
CA CYS A 8 13.30 10.13 3.26
C CYS A 8 12.53 11.43 3.51
N THR A 9 12.46 12.26 2.47
CA THR A 9 11.66 13.50 2.46
C THR A 9 10.78 13.57 1.21
N GLY A 10 9.77 14.45 1.24
CA GLY A 10 8.94 14.74 0.08
C GLY A 10 8.25 13.52 -0.55
N SER A 11 8.32 13.42 -1.88
CA SER A 11 7.57 12.44 -2.69
C SER A 11 7.93 10.99 -2.36
N GLU A 12 9.21 10.72 -2.11
CA GLU A 12 9.70 9.38 -1.79
C GLU A 12 9.18 8.90 -0.43
N LYS A 13 9.16 9.79 0.57
CA LYS A 13 8.63 9.48 1.91
C LYS A 13 7.18 9.03 1.84
N GLU A 14 6.36 9.71 1.04
CA GLU A 14 4.95 9.37 0.84
C GLU A 14 4.78 8.02 0.14
N LEU A 15 5.62 7.73 -0.86
CA LEU A 15 5.63 6.43 -1.55
C LEU A 15 5.94 5.30 -0.56
N ILE A 16 7.03 5.42 0.20
CA ILE A 16 7.40 4.40 1.20
C ILE A 16 6.30 4.24 2.26
N GLN A 17 5.68 5.35 2.70
CA GLN A 17 4.58 5.28 3.65
C GLN A 17 3.37 4.55 3.07
N GLY A 18 3.07 4.74 1.78
CA GLY A 18 2.04 3.98 1.07
C GLY A 18 2.32 2.48 1.10
N LEU A 19 3.54 2.07 0.77
CA LEU A 19 3.94 0.64 0.81
C LEU A 19 3.88 0.05 2.23
N ILE A 20 4.31 0.80 3.26
CA ILE A 20 4.19 0.40 4.67
C ILE A 20 2.73 0.19 5.06
N LEU A 21 1.83 1.07 4.62
CA LEU A 21 0.40 0.93 4.89
C LEU A 21 -0.21 -0.31 4.22
N ILE A 22 0.24 -0.69 3.02
CA ILE A 22 -0.20 -1.95 2.40
C ILE A 22 0.21 -3.14 3.26
N ALA A 23 1.47 -3.19 3.71
CA ALA A 23 1.93 -4.25 4.61
C ALA A 23 1.12 -4.29 5.91
N ALA A 24 0.84 -3.14 6.52
CA ALA A 24 0.01 -3.04 7.72
C ALA A 24 -1.44 -3.50 7.47
N ALA A 25 -2.01 -3.21 6.30
CA ALA A 25 -3.34 -3.66 5.92
C ALA A 25 -3.42 -5.20 5.88
N PHE A 26 -2.38 -5.86 5.36
CA PHE A 26 -2.35 -7.32 5.31
C PHE A 26 -2.15 -7.97 6.68
N VAL A 27 -1.50 -7.30 7.64
CA VAL A 27 -1.51 -7.76 9.05
C VAL A 27 -2.93 -7.76 9.63
N HIS A 28 -3.77 -6.78 9.28
CA HIS A 28 -5.19 -6.78 9.67
C HIS A 28 -5.98 -7.88 8.95
N TYR A 29 -5.69 -8.14 7.68
CA TYR A 29 -6.31 -9.25 6.95
C TYR A 29 -6.01 -10.61 7.61
N GLN A 30 -4.77 -10.82 8.05
CA GLN A 30 -4.37 -12.05 8.77
C GLN A 30 -5.10 -12.25 10.11
N LYS A 31 -5.69 -11.19 10.66
CA LYS A 31 -6.49 -11.22 11.91
C LYS A 31 -7.99 -11.30 11.66
N ASP A 32 -8.41 -11.55 10.41
CA ASP A 32 -9.81 -11.49 9.95
C ASP A 32 -10.47 -10.11 10.13
N GLU A 33 -9.68 -9.05 10.22
CA GLU A 33 -10.14 -7.68 10.40
C GLU A 33 -10.36 -6.99 9.04
N ASN A 34 -11.17 -7.60 8.16
CA ASN A 34 -11.30 -7.22 6.75
C ASN A 34 -11.74 -5.76 6.53
N LYS A 35 -12.63 -5.24 7.38
CA LYS A 35 -13.05 -3.82 7.33
C LYS A 35 -11.89 -2.87 7.64
N VAL A 36 -11.03 -3.24 8.59
CA VAL A 36 -9.86 -2.45 8.96
C VAL A 36 -8.81 -2.53 7.85
N CYS A 37 -8.59 -3.73 7.29
CA CYS A 37 -7.73 -3.92 6.12
C CYS A 37 -8.13 -2.99 4.96
N LEU A 38 -9.38 -3.02 4.52
CA LEU A 38 -9.88 -2.17 3.43
C LEU A 38 -9.73 -0.67 3.73
N SER A 39 -9.96 -0.26 4.98
CA SER A 39 -9.74 1.14 5.42
C SER A 39 -8.26 1.55 5.36
N VAL A 40 -7.35 0.66 5.76
CA VAL A 40 -5.90 0.89 5.66
C VAL A 40 -5.45 0.92 4.20
N LEU A 41 -5.96 0.03 3.34
CA LEU A 41 -5.70 0.03 1.89
C LEU A 41 -6.14 1.34 1.24
N GLY A 42 -7.30 1.89 1.62
CA GLY A 42 -7.75 3.20 1.12
C GLY A 42 -6.80 4.35 1.50
N ARG A 43 -6.19 4.30 2.69
CA ARG A 43 -5.16 5.27 3.09
C ARG A 43 -3.85 5.07 2.33
N ALA A 44 -3.45 3.82 2.10
CA ALA A 44 -2.29 3.49 1.28
C ALA A 44 -2.45 4.00 -0.15
N PHE A 45 -3.61 3.77 -0.77
CA PHE A 45 -3.90 4.22 -2.13
C PHE A 45 -3.76 5.73 -2.28
N LYS A 46 -4.31 6.53 -1.35
CA LYS A 46 -4.17 8.00 -1.38
C LYS A 46 -2.71 8.48 -1.38
N LYS A 47 -1.79 7.73 -0.78
CA LYS A 47 -0.35 8.04 -0.76
C LYS A 47 0.35 7.68 -2.07
N LEU A 48 -0.18 6.68 -2.78
CA LEU A 48 0.37 6.15 -4.01
C LEU A 48 -0.28 6.75 -5.27
N ASP A 49 -1.49 7.31 -5.20
CA ASP A 49 -2.31 7.70 -6.36
C ASP A 49 -1.54 8.56 -7.39
N ASN A 50 -0.74 9.51 -6.93
CA ASN A 50 0.08 10.39 -7.78
C ASN A 50 1.53 9.89 -8.03
N LYS A 51 1.85 8.64 -7.66
CA LYS A 51 3.16 8.00 -7.85
C LYS A 51 3.09 7.02 -9.02
N SER A 52 4.19 6.80 -9.73
CA SER A 52 4.25 5.84 -10.84
C SER A 52 5.66 5.25 -11.01
N GLY A 53 5.78 4.23 -11.84
CA GLY A 53 7.04 3.59 -12.19
C GLY A 53 7.49 2.52 -11.19
N LYS A 54 8.79 2.26 -11.18
CA LYS A 54 9.41 1.25 -10.32
C LYS A 54 10.18 1.89 -9.17
N TYR A 55 10.05 1.35 -7.97
CA TYR A 55 10.78 1.77 -6.79
C TYR A 55 11.48 0.57 -6.15
N HIS A 56 12.81 0.51 -6.24
CA HIS A 56 13.63 -0.61 -5.72
C HIS A 56 13.08 -2.02 -6.06
N GLY A 57 12.59 -2.20 -7.30
CA GLY A 57 12.02 -3.47 -7.77
C GLY A 57 10.50 -3.59 -7.62
N VAL A 58 9.88 -2.75 -6.80
CA VAL A 58 8.42 -2.67 -6.65
C VAL A 58 7.82 -1.96 -7.86
N ASP A 59 6.89 -2.61 -8.55
CA ASP A 59 6.07 -1.97 -9.57
C ASP A 59 4.91 -1.20 -8.92
N VAL A 60 5.05 0.12 -8.82
CA VAL A 60 4.09 0.99 -8.11
C VAL A 60 2.76 1.02 -8.86
N ASP A 61 2.79 1.00 -10.19
CA ASP A 61 1.58 1.05 -11.01
C ASP A 61 0.76 -0.23 -10.88
N SER A 62 1.40 -1.40 -10.97
CA SER A 62 0.74 -2.68 -10.71
C SER A 62 0.20 -2.77 -9.27
N THR A 63 0.97 -2.28 -8.30
CA THR A 63 0.57 -2.27 -6.89
C THR A 63 -0.68 -1.43 -6.67
N LYS A 64 -0.75 -0.22 -7.23
CA LYS A 64 -1.95 0.64 -7.15
C LYS A 64 -3.17 -0.04 -7.75
N LEU A 65 -3.03 -0.68 -8.91
CA LEU A 65 -4.12 -1.38 -9.59
C LEU A 65 -4.69 -2.50 -8.73
N LYS A 66 -3.83 -3.33 -8.14
CA LYS A 66 -4.28 -4.38 -7.20
C LYS A 66 -4.98 -3.79 -5.97
N VAL A 67 -4.44 -2.71 -5.42
CA VAL A 67 -5.03 -2.04 -4.24
C VAL A 67 -6.42 -1.46 -4.55
N ILE A 68 -6.58 -0.73 -5.66
CA ILE A 68 -7.87 -0.14 -6.01
C ILE A 68 -8.91 -1.22 -6.34
N GLU A 69 -8.51 -2.29 -7.04
CA GLU A 69 -9.41 -3.43 -7.29
C GLU A 69 -9.93 -4.07 -6.01
N MET A 70 -9.07 -4.26 -5.00
CA MET A 70 -9.50 -4.81 -3.70
C MET A 70 -10.48 -3.89 -2.98
N ILE A 71 -10.24 -2.57 -3.03
CA ILE A 71 -11.11 -1.56 -2.43
C ILE A 71 -12.48 -1.56 -3.11
N ASP A 72 -12.51 -1.51 -4.44
CA ASP A 72 -13.73 -1.42 -5.24
C ASP A 72 -14.58 -2.69 -5.12
N LYS A 73 -13.95 -3.86 -5.21
CA LYS A 73 -14.63 -5.16 -5.10
C LYS A 73 -14.93 -5.54 -3.65
N LYS A 74 -14.37 -4.82 -2.67
CA LYS A 74 -14.38 -5.19 -1.24
C LYS A 74 -13.92 -6.62 -0.99
N ALA A 75 -13.00 -7.11 -1.83
CA ALA A 75 -12.49 -8.47 -1.83
C ALA A 75 -10.97 -8.42 -1.74
N ILE A 76 -10.41 -8.95 -0.65
CA ILE A 76 -8.97 -8.89 -0.38
C ILE A 76 -8.30 -10.07 -1.06
N THR A 77 -7.22 -9.79 -1.80
CA THR A 77 -6.33 -10.78 -2.39
C THR A 77 -4.90 -10.49 -1.95
N THR A 78 -4.10 -11.52 -1.73
CA THR A 78 -2.68 -11.35 -1.39
C THR A 78 -1.83 -11.28 -2.66
N PHE A 79 -0.78 -10.47 -2.62
CA PHE A 79 0.21 -10.38 -3.69
C PHE A 79 1.57 -10.03 -3.09
N GLU A 80 2.63 -10.41 -3.80
CA GLU A 80 4.00 -10.02 -3.44
C GLU A 80 4.28 -8.60 -3.92
N ILE A 81 4.95 -7.84 -3.06
CA ILE A 81 5.33 -6.43 -3.26
C ILE A 81 6.85 -6.34 -3.29
#